data_AF-A0A8X6Y1E0-F1
#
_entry.id   AF-A0A8X6Y1E0-F1
#
_cell.length_a   1.000
_cell.length_b   1.000
_cell.length_c   1.000
_cell.angle_alpha   90.00
_cell.angle_beta   90.00
_cell.angle_gamma   90.00
#
_symmetry.space_group_name_H-M   'P 1'
#
loop_
_entity.id
_entity.type
_entity.pdbx_description
1 polymer ?
#
loop_
_entity_poly.entity_id
_entity_poly.type
_entity_poly.pdbx_seq_one_letter_code
_entity_poly.pdbx_strand_id
1 'polypeptide(L)'
;MFTTNDLLCSNKNAQDSDQELTYLISLNNYNLKFNKLPVIGSEYMIFCEVSTDQPRPHIPAAFRREIFERYHRTFLILVFEALSS
;
A
#
# COMPACT_ATOMS: atom_id res chain seq x y z
N MET A 1 17.61 -8.22 -6.69
CA MET A 1 17.20 -7.22 -5.70
C MET A 1 15.86 -6.69 -6.19
N PHE A 2 14.74 -7.02 -5.53
CA PHE A 2 13.41 -6.53 -5.96
C PHE A 2 13.29 -5.05 -5.61
N THR A 3 13.11 -4.23 -6.64
CA THR A 3 12.98 -2.77 -6.53
C THR A 3 11.61 -2.40 -5.94
N THR A 4 11.45 -1.15 -5.51
CA THR A 4 10.17 -0.61 -5.06
C THR A 4 9.09 -0.73 -6.15
N ASN A 5 9.49 -0.65 -7.42
CA ASN A 5 8.60 -0.80 -8.57
C ASN A 5 8.08 -2.24 -8.70
N ASP A 6 8.90 -3.26 -8.42
CA ASP A 6 8.47 -4.66 -8.50
C ASP A 6 7.40 -4.98 -7.45
N LEU A 7 7.59 -4.49 -6.22
CA LEU A 7 6.62 -4.66 -5.12
C LEU A 7 5.29 -3.98 -5.44
N LEU A 8 5.36 -2.84 -6.12
CA LEU A 8 4.19 -2.08 -6.55
C LEU A 8 3.41 -2.81 -7.66
N CYS A 9 4.11 -3.36 -8.67
CA CYS A 9 3.51 -4.21 -9.70
C CYS A 9 2.84 -5.44 -9.09
N SER A 10 3.51 -6.10 -8.14
CA SER A 10 2.94 -7.25 -7.42
C SER A 10 1.72 -6.87 -6.59
N ASN A 11 1.74 -5.70 -5.93
CA ASN A 11 0.58 -5.18 -5.20
C ASN A 11 -0.61 -4.93 -6.14
N LYS A 12 -0.40 -4.25 -7.27
CA LYS A 12 -1.44 -3.98 -8.27
C LYS A 12 -2.12 -5.27 -8.73
N ASN A 13 -1.32 -6.27 -9.15
CA ASN A 13 -1.86 -7.54 -9.64
C ASN A 13 -2.62 -8.31 -8.54
N ALA A 14 -2.16 -8.21 -7.30
CA ALA A 14 -2.81 -8.86 -6.18
C ALA A 14 -4.13 -8.19 -5.78
N GLN A 15 -4.23 -6.86 -5.91
CA GLN A 15 -5.49 -6.15 -5.68
C GLN A 15 -6.59 -6.57 -6.65
N ASP A 16 -6.25 -6.87 -7.91
CA ASP A 16 -7.23 -7.27 -8.94
C ASP A 16 -7.98 -8.57 -8.59
N SER A 17 -7.42 -9.41 -7.72
CA SER A 17 -8.04 -10.67 -7.25
C SER A 17 -8.31 -10.71 -5.74
N ASP A 18 -8.18 -9.58 -5.04
CA ASP A 18 -8.36 -9.50 -3.60
C ASP A 18 -9.86 -9.48 -3.22
N GLN A 19 -10.31 -10.57 -2.58
CA GLN A 19 -11.68 -10.74 -2.10
C GLN A 19 -12.02 -9.77 -0.96
N GLU A 20 -11.07 -9.46 -0.08
CA GLU A 20 -11.25 -8.51 1.02
C GLU A 20 -11.47 -7.12 0.44
N LEU A 21 -10.64 -6.70 -0.53
CA LEU A 21 -10.80 -5.41 -1.21
C LEU A 21 -12.15 -5.32 -1.92
N THR A 22 -12.55 -6.37 -2.64
CA THR A 22 -13.84 -6.43 -3.34
C THR A 22 -15.00 -6.28 -2.35
N TYR A 23 -14.95 -6.98 -1.22
CA TYR A 23 -15.94 -6.87 -0.15
C TYR A 23 -15.98 -5.44 0.42
N LEU A 24 -14.83 -4.86 0.75
CA LEU A 24 -14.73 -3.51 1.33
C LEU A 24 -15.30 -2.43 0.39
N ILE A 25 -15.04 -2.53 -0.91
CA ILE A 25 -15.63 -1.64 -1.92
C ILE A 25 -17.15 -1.81 -1.96
N SER A 26 -17.65 -3.05 -1.88
CA SER A 26 -19.08 -3.35 -1.95
C SER A 26 -19.90 -2.84 -0.76
N LEU A 27 -19.26 -2.66 0.40
CA LEU A 27 -19.93 -2.14 1.60
C LEU A 27 -20.43 -0.70 1.44
N ASN A 28 -19.87 0.06 0.48
CA ASN A 28 -20.25 1.44 0.17
C ASN A 28 -20.44 2.31 1.43
N ASN A 29 -19.48 2.23 2.36
CA ASN A 29 -19.54 2.90 3.66
C ASN A 29 -19.12 4.38 3.52
N TYR A 30 -19.83 5.29 4.18
CA TYR A 30 -19.50 6.72 4.18
C TYR A 30 -18.13 7.03 4.80
N ASN A 31 -17.68 6.19 5.74
CA ASN A 31 -16.39 6.34 6.45
C ASN A 31 -15.22 5.65 5.75
N LEU A 32 -15.45 4.75 4.80
CA LEU A 32 -14.39 3.97 4.15
C LEU A 32 -14.61 3.95 2.64
N LYS A 33 -13.86 4.78 1.93
CA LYS A 33 -13.99 4.99 0.49
C LYS A 33 -12.72 4.55 -0.19
N PHE A 34 -12.87 3.87 -1.32
CA PHE A 34 -11.76 3.46 -2.15
C PHE A 34 -11.83 4.10 -3.53
N ASN A 35 -10.68 4.49 -4.07
CA ASN A 35 -10.56 4.94 -5.44
C ASN A 35 -9.27 4.42 -6.07
N LYS A 36 -9.26 4.26 -7.39
CA LYS A 36 -8.04 3.95 -8.14
C LYS A 36 -7.24 5.24 -8.34
N LEU A 37 -5.99 5.26 -7.86
CA LEU A 37 -5.07 6.38 -8.02
C LEU A 37 -3.84 5.96 -8.83
N PRO A 38 -3.28 6.85 -9.65
CA PRO A 38 -2.06 6.59 -10.40
C PRO A 38 -0.86 6.53 -9.46
N VAL A 39 0.08 5.64 -9.73
CA VAL A 39 1.35 5.63 -9.01
C VAL A 39 2.38 6.42 -9.79
N ILE A 40 2.95 7.43 -9.14
CA ILE A 40 3.94 8.35 -9.71
C ILE A 40 5.11 7.55 -10.31
N GLY A 41 5.44 7.84 -11.57
CA GLY A 41 6.52 7.17 -12.29
C GLY A 41 6.15 5.80 -12.88
N SER A 42 4.86 5.44 -12.93
CA SER A 42 4.37 4.23 -13.58
C SER A 42 3.03 4.46 -14.30
N GLU A 43 2.64 3.51 -15.15
CA GLU A 43 1.31 3.48 -15.78
C GLU A 43 0.26 2.75 -14.92
N TYR A 44 0.63 2.32 -13.71
CA TYR A 44 -0.23 1.52 -12.86
C TYR A 44 -1.20 2.39 -12.05
N MET A 45 -2.41 1.88 -11.93
CA MET A 45 -3.45 2.40 -11.05
C MET A 45 -3.68 1.38 -9.94
N ILE A 46 -3.67 1.84 -8.68
CA ILE A 46 -3.91 1.00 -7.50
C ILE A 46 -5.09 1.54 -6.71
N PHE A 47 -5.81 0.66 -6.03
CA PHE A 47 -6.82 1.05 -5.06
C PHE A 47 -6.16 1.63 -3.82
N CYS A 48 -6.58 2.85 -3.48
CA CYS A 48 -6.25 3.54 -2.25
C CYS A 48 -7.53 3.79 -1.47
N GLU A 49 -7.43 3.69 -0.14
CA GLU A 49 -8.40 4.21 0.79
C GLU A 49 -8.23 5.74 0.85
N VAL A 50 -9.34 6.48 0.70
CA VAL A 50 -9.35 7.94 0.44
C VAL A 50 -10.30 8.71 1.35
N SER A 51 -10.82 8.11 2.43
CA SER A 51 -11.68 8.82 3.38
C SER A 51 -10.93 9.84 4.24
N THR A 52 -9.61 9.85 4.21
CA THR A 52 -8.77 10.82 4.91
C THR A 52 -7.98 11.69 3.93
N ASP A 53 -7.44 12.83 4.40
CA ASP A 53 -6.68 13.78 3.59
C ASP A 53 -5.46 13.18 2.87
N GLN A 54 -4.92 12.08 3.39
CA GLN A 54 -3.82 11.33 2.77
C GLN A 54 -4.31 9.97 2.25
N PRO A 55 -4.34 9.76 0.93
CA PRO A 55 -4.64 8.47 0.35
C PRO A 55 -3.66 7.39 0.81
N ARG A 56 -4.17 6.22 1.20
CA ARG A 56 -3.36 5.07 1.62
C ARG A 56 -3.57 3.88 0.70
N PRO A 57 -2.52 3.30 0.10
CA PRO A 57 -2.66 2.07 -0.70
C PRO A 57 -3.30 0.94 0.11
N HIS A 58 -4.28 0.25 -0.47
CA HIS A 58 -4.73 -1.03 0.10
C HIS A 58 -3.64 -2.08 -0.11
N ILE A 59 -3.24 -2.75 0.96
CA ILE A 59 -2.25 -3.82 0.88
C ILE A 59 -2.96 -5.16 1.08
N PRO A 60 -3.03 -6.02 0.03
CA PRO A 60 -3.56 -7.37 0.18
C PRO A 60 -2.80 -8.15 1.24
N ALA A 61 -3.52 -9.03 1.96
CA ALA A 61 -2.99 -9.72 3.13
C ALA A 61 -1.62 -10.40 2.91
N ALA A 62 -1.42 -11.00 1.73
CA ALA A 62 -0.18 -11.67 1.35
C ALA A 62 1.07 -10.76 1.41
N PHE A 63 0.92 -9.45 1.20
CA PHE A 63 2.03 -8.50 1.14
C PHE A 63 2.21 -7.70 2.44
N ARG A 64 1.22 -7.71 3.34
CA ARG A 64 1.24 -6.88 4.57
C ARG A 64 2.48 -7.12 5.40
N ARG A 65 2.86 -8.39 5.60
CA ARG A 65 4.05 -8.76 6.39
C ARG A 65 5.33 -8.25 5.75
N GLU A 66 5.53 -8.51 4.46
CA GLU A 66 6.75 -8.10 3.75
C GLU A 66 6.90 -6.58 3.75
N ILE A 67 5.82 -5.86 3.43
CA ILE A 67 5.78 -4.40 3.45
C ILE A 67 6.08 -3.88 4.86
N PHE A 68 5.39 -4.40 5.88
CA PHE A 68 5.61 -4.01 7.26
C PHE A 68 7.08 -4.22 7.67
N GLU A 69 7.64 -5.41 7.44
CA GLU A 69 9.03 -5.72 7.77
C GLU A 69 10.03 -4.79 7.06
N ARG A 70 9.78 -4.47 5.80
CA ARG A 70 10.65 -3.58 5.01
C ARG A 70 10.65 -2.16 5.57
N TYR A 71 9.47 -1.58 5.79
CA TYR A 71 9.37 -0.24 6.33
C TYR A 71 9.81 -0.18 7.79
N HIS A 72 9.46 -1.18 8.60
CA HIS A 72 9.87 -1.25 10.00
C HIS A 72 11.40 -1.28 10.15
N ARG A 73 12.10 -2.08 9.34
CA ARG A 73 13.57 -2.08 9.30
C ARG A 73 14.14 -0.74 8.88
N THR A 74 13.61 -0.13 7.82
CA THR A 74 14.08 1.18 7.34
C THR A 74 13.88 2.29 8.38
N PHE A 75 12.70 2.34 9.02
CA PHE A 75 12.40 3.32 10.05
C PHE A 75 13.31 3.14 11.28
N LEU A 76 13.58 1.91 11.70
CA LEU A 76 14.52 1.66 12.80
C LEU A 76 15.92 2.14 12.47
N ILE A 77 16.43 1.86 11.26
CA ILE A 77 17.77 2.31 10.83
C ILE A 77 17.86 3.84 10.85
N LEU A 78 16.87 4.54 10.28
CA LEU A 78 16.85 6.01 10.25
C LEU A 78 16.77 6.62 11.65
N VAL A 79 16.01 6.00 12.56
CA VAL A 79 15.93 6.45 13.96
C VAL A 79 17.25 6.22 14.68
N PHE A 80 17.92 5.08 14.48
CA PHE A 80 19.23 4.83 15.08
C PHE A 80 20.31 5.78 14.55
N GLU A 81 20.33 6.09 13.26
CA GLU A 81 21.26 7.08 12.68
C GLU A 81 21.00 8.49 13.23
N ALA A 82 19.73 8.91 13.30
CA ALA A 82 19.34 10.23 13.81
C ALA A 82 19.63 10.40 15.32
N LEU A 83 19.64 9.31 16.10
CA LEU A 83 19.95 9.32 17.54
C LEU A 83 21.44 9.11 17.84
N SER A 84 22.24 8.74 16.83
CA SER A 84 23.70 8.57 16.95
C SER A 84 24.48 9.80 16.46
N SER A 85 23.77 10.88 16.12
CA SER A 85 24.28 12.16 15.65
C SER A 85 24.10 13.24 16.73
#